data_AF-A0A1I5WR28-F1
#
_entry.id   AF-A0A1I5WR28-F1
#
_cell.length_a   1.000
_cell.length_b   1.000
_cell.length_c   1.000
_cell.angle_alpha   90.00
_cell.angle_beta   90.00
_cell.angle_gamma   90.00
#
_symmetry.space_group_name_H-M   'P 1'
#
loop_
_entity.id
_entity.type
_entity.pdbx_description
1 polymer ?
#
loop_
_entity_poly.entity_id
_entity_poly.type
_entity_poly.pdbx_seq_one_letter_code
_entity_poly.pdbx_strand_id
1 'polypeptide(L)'
;MIFRRLLFACATALPLLASAQTPLGQPSIDESKVQIWCATVRFVYDDAGRPNLKSTVRCSGANLNALAASIRPDSLRVYSVLYQPIEGRGSIYVGKKDNQARLSALTKAIISKLKGSPARRRDPERMARVAALETALNNYVVSGTPPGDVPAAMMPETADTTATASSTLGPVEAAEAQAAAERDAGGTLAAQAVTGTESLLNRFAAPLALILGILSLVLYIMLRVTLGHWRRQQRRETLTAKQAATAAQASAAETQAAVADSAARLKRAEALVLAAAPASGAAPAAAAPDHLSPAQRLEVERLVSQRVDEELRWLRANLPELIAAATTQPAAAATVEGSAGNHSPKAVADDVQMD
;
A
#
# COMPACT_ATOMS: atom_id res chain seq x y z
N MET A 1 -18.86 59.29 -17.34
CA MET A 1 -18.27 58.98 -16.02
C MET A 1 -19.03 57.82 -15.35
N ILE A 2 -18.97 56.59 -15.88
CA ILE A 2 -19.62 55.39 -15.26
C ILE A 2 -18.67 54.16 -15.31
N PHE A 3 -17.37 54.40 -15.51
CA PHE A 3 -16.33 53.37 -15.60
C PHE A 3 -15.46 53.37 -14.34
N ARG A 4 -16.02 53.12 -13.14
CA ARG A 4 -15.18 53.00 -11.92
C ARG A 4 -15.80 52.41 -10.65
N ARG A 5 -16.82 51.55 -10.73
CA ARG A 5 -17.42 50.93 -9.51
C ARG A 5 -17.76 49.44 -9.61
N LEU A 6 -17.06 48.68 -10.45
CA LEU A 6 -17.28 47.24 -10.63
C LEU A 6 -15.98 46.43 -10.48
N LEU A 7 -15.09 46.88 -9.60
CA LEU A 7 -13.79 46.24 -9.31
C LEU A 7 -13.50 46.05 -7.81
N PHE A 8 -14.51 46.19 -6.94
CA PHE A 8 -14.32 46.08 -5.50
C PHE A 8 -15.56 45.48 -4.82
N ALA A 9 -15.77 44.16 -4.96
CA ALA A 9 -16.59 43.38 -4.04
C ALA A 9 -16.27 41.89 -4.17
N CYS A 10 -15.92 41.28 -3.04
CA CYS A 10 -15.79 39.84 -2.79
C CYS A 10 -14.63 39.09 -3.45
N ALA A 11 -13.43 39.63 -3.26
CA ALA A 11 -12.31 38.80 -2.81
C ALA A 11 -12.54 38.46 -1.32
N THR A 12 -13.05 37.26 -1.01
CA THR A 12 -12.98 36.61 0.33
C THR A 12 -13.75 35.28 0.30
N ALA A 13 -13.09 34.21 -0.13
CA ALA A 13 -13.32 32.82 0.32
C ALA A 13 -12.41 31.87 -0.45
N LEU A 14 -11.09 32.05 -0.37
CA LEU A 14 -10.20 30.90 -0.52
C LEU A 14 -10.11 30.25 0.87
N PRO A 15 -10.58 29.01 1.06
CA PRO A 15 -10.20 28.28 2.26
C PRO A 15 -8.68 28.14 2.20
N LEU A 16 -8.01 28.74 3.17
CA LEU A 16 -6.63 28.47 3.50
C LEU A 16 -6.46 26.95 3.56
N LEU A 17 -5.83 26.39 2.52
CA LEU A 17 -5.12 25.14 2.61
C LEU A 17 -4.04 25.35 3.67
N ALA A 18 -4.40 25.06 4.92
CA ALA A 18 -3.47 24.86 6.02
C ALA A 18 -2.58 23.66 5.65
N SER A 19 -1.56 23.94 4.83
CA SER A 19 -0.37 23.11 4.80
C SER A 19 0.21 23.17 6.22
N ALA A 20 0.23 22.03 6.88
CA ALA A 20 0.86 21.86 8.18
C ALA A 20 2.34 22.26 8.06
N GLN A 21 2.63 23.53 8.35
CA GLN A 21 3.97 24.05 8.48
C GLN A 21 4.50 23.51 9.81
N THR A 22 5.19 22.38 9.75
CA THR A 22 6.05 21.93 10.84
C THR A 22 7.02 23.07 11.19
N PRO A 23 7.25 23.35 12.48
CA PRO A 23 8.15 24.42 12.90
C PRO A 23 9.52 24.23 12.23
N LEU A 24 10.04 25.32 11.65
CA LEU A 24 11.33 25.38 10.95
C LEU A 24 12.42 24.77 11.84
N GLY A 25 12.87 23.56 11.48
CA GLY A 25 13.92 22.82 12.20
C GLY A 25 13.52 21.42 12.68
N GLN A 26 12.24 21.07 12.73
CA GLN A 26 11.81 19.69 13.05
C GLN A 26 11.56 18.89 11.75
N PRO A 27 12.19 17.71 11.58
CA PRO A 27 11.94 16.87 10.42
C PRO A 27 10.48 16.48 10.39
N SER A 28 9.87 16.49 9.19
CA SER A 28 8.50 16.01 9.04
C SER A 28 8.41 14.54 9.45
N ILE A 29 7.21 14.05 9.78
CA ILE A 29 7.00 12.63 10.11
C ILE A 29 7.49 11.72 8.98
N ASP A 30 7.26 12.09 7.73
CA ASP A 30 7.64 11.30 6.56
C ASP A 30 9.14 11.35 6.32
N GLU A 31 9.78 12.50 6.56
CA GLU A 31 11.24 12.61 6.56
C GLU A 31 11.87 11.75 7.64
N SER A 32 11.30 11.76 8.85
CA SER A 32 11.77 10.93 9.96
C SER A 32 11.65 9.43 9.65
N LYS A 33 10.55 9.02 9.04
CA LYS A 33 10.40 7.64 8.56
C LYS A 33 11.42 7.28 7.49
N VAL A 34 11.68 8.17 6.52
CA VAL A 34 12.70 7.94 5.49
C VAL A 34 14.08 7.77 6.10
N GLN A 35 14.44 8.57 7.11
CA GLN A 35 15.74 8.45 7.81
C GLN A 35 15.86 7.11 8.55
N ILE A 36 14.83 6.71 9.31
CA ILE A 36 14.79 5.39 9.99
C ILE A 36 14.96 4.26 8.99
N TRP A 37 14.21 4.30 7.88
CA TRP A 37 14.30 3.27 6.85
C TRP A 37 15.62 3.28 6.11
N CYS A 38 16.20 4.46 5.84
CA CYS A 38 17.51 4.57 5.22
C CYS A 38 18.58 3.89 6.07
N ALA A 39 18.66 4.22 7.36
CA ALA A 39 19.62 3.60 8.28
C ALA A 39 19.41 2.09 8.36
N THR A 40 18.15 1.65 8.43
CA THR A 40 17.79 0.22 8.46
C THR A 40 18.22 -0.53 7.20
N VAL A 41 17.95 0.02 6.01
CA VAL A 41 18.30 -0.62 4.74
C VAL A 41 19.82 -0.70 4.58
N ARG A 42 20.54 0.38 4.89
CA ARG A 42 22.00 0.42 4.85
C ARG A 42 22.60 -0.61 5.81
N PHE A 43 22.07 -0.69 7.03
CA PHE A 43 22.43 -1.72 8.00
C PHE A 43 22.24 -3.13 7.43
N VAL A 44 21.09 -3.43 6.83
CA VAL A 44 20.81 -4.77 6.29
C VAL A 44 21.77 -5.10 5.13
N TYR A 45 22.13 -4.12 4.30
CA TYR A 45 23.09 -4.31 3.21
C TYR A 45 24.50 -4.57 3.72
N ASP A 46 24.95 -3.83 4.74
CA ASP A 46 26.23 -4.08 5.39
C ASP A 46 26.26 -5.45 6.06
N ASP A 47 25.19 -5.79 6.79
CA ASP A 47 25.01 -7.06 7.50
C ASP A 47 24.90 -8.28 6.57
N ALA A 48 24.52 -8.07 5.30
CA ALA A 48 24.49 -9.09 4.25
C ALA A 48 25.77 -9.11 3.39
N GLY A 49 26.76 -8.25 3.67
CA GLY A 49 28.00 -8.17 2.90
C GLY A 49 27.79 -7.62 1.48
N ARG A 50 26.85 -6.68 1.30
CA ARG A 50 26.53 -6.03 0.01
C ARG A 50 26.60 -4.50 0.12
N PRO A 51 27.74 -3.91 0.52
CA PRO A 51 27.86 -2.47 0.72
C PRO A 51 27.66 -1.66 -0.59
N ASN A 52 27.93 -2.26 -1.75
CA ASN A 52 27.73 -1.63 -3.06
C ASN A 52 26.28 -1.21 -3.32
N LEU A 53 25.30 -1.82 -2.63
CA LEU A 53 23.89 -1.45 -2.73
C LEU A 53 23.56 -0.20 -1.91
N LYS A 54 24.44 0.28 -1.02
CA LYS A 54 24.17 1.48 -0.20
C LYS A 54 24.05 2.76 -1.02
N SER A 55 24.79 2.85 -2.13
CA SER A 55 24.77 4.02 -3.03
C SER A 55 23.50 4.09 -3.87
N THR A 56 22.77 2.98 -4.03
CA THR A 56 21.53 2.93 -4.82
C THR A 56 20.32 3.36 -4.00
N VAL A 57 20.41 3.33 -2.66
CA VAL A 57 19.33 3.72 -1.75
C VAL A 57 19.13 5.23 -1.78
N ARG A 58 17.91 5.66 -2.12
CA ARG A 58 17.54 7.08 -2.15
C ARG A 58 16.99 7.52 -0.79
N CYS A 59 17.87 8.04 0.04
CA CYS A 59 17.53 8.51 1.40
C CYS A 59 17.15 10.00 1.49
N SER A 60 17.08 10.71 0.36
CA SER A 60 16.87 12.16 0.34
C SER A 60 15.39 12.55 0.42
N GLY A 61 15.08 13.41 1.41
CA GLY A 61 13.79 14.09 1.55
C GLY A 61 12.66 13.22 2.12
N ALA A 62 11.47 13.80 2.23
CA ALA A 62 10.27 13.17 2.81
C ALA A 62 9.53 12.19 1.87
N ASN A 63 10.25 11.40 1.05
CA ASN A 63 9.63 10.57 0.01
C ASN A 63 9.85 9.06 0.20
N LEU A 64 8.96 8.45 0.99
CA LEU A 64 8.92 7.00 1.21
C LEU A 64 8.72 6.18 -0.08
N ASN A 65 7.97 6.70 -1.06
CA ASN A 65 7.75 6.00 -2.32
C ASN A 65 9.03 5.93 -3.18
N ALA A 66 9.84 7.00 -3.17
CA ALA A 66 11.13 7.01 -3.85
C ALA A 66 12.12 6.04 -3.20
N LEU A 67 12.14 5.99 -1.85
CA LEU A 67 12.90 5.00 -1.11
C LEU A 67 12.46 3.58 -1.47
N ALA A 68 11.15 3.31 -1.40
CA ALA A 68 10.54 2.03 -1.75
C ALA A 68 10.85 1.58 -3.19
N ALA A 69 10.96 2.52 -4.14
CA ALA A 69 11.37 2.21 -5.50
C ALA A 69 12.85 1.85 -5.59
N SER A 70 13.72 2.51 -4.81
CA SER A 70 15.16 2.23 -4.79
C SER A 70 15.52 0.87 -4.17
N ILE A 71 14.72 0.37 -3.23
CA ILE A 71 14.92 -0.93 -2.57
C ILE A 71 14.18 -2.09 -3.26
N ARG A 72 13.34 -1.81 -4.25
CA ARG A 72 12.54 -2.80 -4.96
C ARG A 72 13.34 -3.77 -5.85
N PRO A 73 14.35 -3.32 -6.63
CA PRO A 73 15.12 -4.21 -7.49
C PRO A 73 16.17 -5.05 -6.74
N ASP A 74 16.18 -4.98 -5.41
CA ASP A 74 17.21 -5.58 -4.58
C ASP A 74 17.07 -7.11 -4.45
N SER A 75 18.18 -7.80 -4.73
CA SER A 75 18.38 -9.25 -4.54
C SER A 75 18.13 -9.72 -3.10
N LEU A 76 18.35 -8.87 -2.10
CA LEU A 76 18.18 -9.21 -0.68
C LEU A 76 16.71 -9.12 -0.21
N ARG A 77 15.78 -8.82 -1.13
CA ARG A 77 14.32 -8.82 -0.88
C ARG A 77 13.91 -7.92 0.29
N VAL A 78 14.70 -6.90 0.63
CA VAL A 78 14.45 -5.99 1.76
C VAL A 78 13.07 -5.33 1.64
N TYR A 79 12.67 -4.96 0.42
CA TYR A 79 11.34 -4.43 0.14
C TYR A 79 10.22 -5.39 0.57
N SER A 80 10.26 -6.65 0.11
CA SER A 80 9.17 -7.60 0.32
C SER A 80 9.13 -8.21 1.73
N VAL A 81 10.28 -8.42 2.35
CA VAL A 81 10.39 -9.12 3.64
C VAL A 81 10.29 -8.15 4.82
N LEU A 82 10.82 -6.93 4.69
CA LEU A 82 10.92 -5.97 5.78
C LEU A 82 10.00 -4.76 5.57
N TYR A 83 10.14 -4.06 4.45
CA TYR A 83 9.45 -2.79 4.22
C TYR A 83 7.94 -2.95 4.02
N GLN A 84 7.52 -3.76 3.04
CA GLN A 84 6.11 -3.92 2.65
C GLN A 84 5.22 -4.44 3.79
N PRO A 85 5.63 -5.43 4.63
CA PRO A 85 4.80 -5.88 5.74
C PRO A 85 4.59 -4.82 6.84
N ILE A 86 5.54 -3.89 6.98
CA ILE A 86 5.51 -2.85 8.02
C ILE A 86 4.80 -1.59 7.51
N GLU A 87 5.30 -0.99 6.42
CA GLU A 87 4.76 0.26 5.86
C GLU A 87 3.54 0.04 4.97
N GLY A 88 3.54 -1.02 4.15
CA GLY A 88 2.51 -1.22 3.12
C GLY A 88 1.09 -1.39 3.68
N ARG A 89 0.96 -1.97 4.88
CA ARG A 89 -0.34 -2.09 5.57
C ARG A 89 -0.63 -0.92 6.50
N GLY A 90 0.39 -0.19 6.96
CA GLY A 90 0.24 0.92 7.93
C GLY A 90 -0.39 0.55 9.28
N SER A 91 -0.71 -0.73 9.53
CA SER A 91 -1.43 -1.20 10.72
C SER A 91 -0.74 -0.83 12.05
N ILE A 92 0.59 -0.69 12.02
CA ILE A 92 1.40 -0.28 13.18
C ILE A 92 1.10 1.14 13.67
N TYR A 93 0.48 1.97 12.81
CA TYR A 93 0.16 3.37 13.11
C TYR A 93 -1.27 3.56 13.63
N VAL A 94 -2.11 2.52 13.58
CA VAL A 94 -3.52 2.61 14.00
C VAL A 94 -3.59 2.94 15.50
N GLY A 95 -4.38 3.95 15.84
CA GLY A 95 -4.53 4.42 17.22
C GLY A 95 -3.36 5.26 17.77
N LYS A 96 -2.32 5.55 16.98
CA LYS A 96 -1.21 6.42 17.39
C LYS A 96 -1.45 7.86 16.93
N LYS A 97 -1.72 8.76 17.88
CA LYS A 97 -1.97 10.18 17.61
C LYS A 97 -0.67 10.99 17.51
N ASP A 98 0.33 10.67 18.33
CA ASP A 98 1.58 11.41 18.40
C ASP A 98 2.63 10.93 17.39
N ASN A 99 3.38 11.86 16.81
CA ASN A 99 4.46 11.57 15.85
C ASN A 99 5.52 10.67 16.48
N GLN A 100 5.93 10.96 17.72
CA GLN A 100 6.88 10.13 18.45
C GLN A 100 6.37 8.70 18.65
N ALA A 101 5.09 8.54 19.02
CA ALA A 101 4.49 7.21 19.21
C ALA A 101 4.44 6.41 17.90
N ARG A 102 4.24 7.07 16.76
CA ARG A 102 4.31 6.44 15.43
C ARG A 102 5.73 6.01 15.08
N LEU A 103 6.73 6.85 15.33
CA LEU A 103 8.13 6.53 15.07
C LEU A 103 8.63 5.41 15.98
N SER A 104 8.30 5.43 17.27
CA SER A 104 8.62 4.34 18.20
C SER A 104 7.97 3.01 17.77
N ALA A 105 6.73 3.05 17.27
CA ALA A 105 6.06 1.86 16.74
C ALA A 105 6.77 1.31 15.49
N LEU A 106 7.22 2.20 14.60
CA LEU A 106 8.03 1.83 13.43
C LEU A 106 9.34 1.17 13.84
N THR A 107 10.13 1.82 14.69
CA THR A 107 11.41 1.28 15.19
C THR A 107 11.20 -0.09 15.84
N LYS A 108 10.20 -0.25 16.71
CA LYS A 108 9.90 -1.53 17.35
C LYS A 108 9.53 -2.62 16.34
N ALA A 109 8.75 -2.30 15.31
CA ALA A 109 8.38 -3.25 14.27
C ALA A 109 9.60 -3.70 13.45
N ILE A 110 10.47 -2.76 13.08
CA ILE A 110 11.72 -3.04 12.37
C ILE A 110 12.61 -3.96 13.20
N ILE A 111 12.93 -3.57 14.44
CA ILE A 111 13.83 -4.35 15.30
C ILE A 111 13.27 -5.74 15.59
N SER A 112 11.96 -5.86 15.84
CA SER A 112 11.30 -7.17 16.01
C SER A 112 11.49 -8.09 14.81
N LYS A 113 11.33 -7.55 13.58
CA LYS A 113 11.59 -8.32 12.36
C LYS A 113 13.06 -8.66 12.18
N LEU A 114 13.98 -7.75 12.50
CA LEU A 114 15.42 -8.00 12.36
C LEU A 114 15.89 -9.08 13.34
N LYS A 115 15.46 -9.03 14.61
CA LYS A 115 15.74 -10.05 15.64
C LYS A 115 15.07 -11.39 15.36
N GLY A 116 13.92 -11.39 14.68
CA GLY A 116 13.24 -12.60 14.24
C GLY A 116 13.95 -13.37 13.12
N SER A 117 14.95 -12.77 12.45
CA SER A 117 15.69 -13.41 11.37
C SER A 117 16.56 -14.57 11.88
N PRO A 118 16.40 -15.81 11.36
CA PRO A 118 17.21 -16.96 11.77
C PRO A 118 18.72 -16.74 11.59
N ALA A 119 19.11 -16.02 10.54
CA ALA A 119 20.51 -15.76 10.23
C ALA A 119 21.20 -14.86 11.26
N ARG A 120 20.45 -13.96 11.90
CA ARG A 120 20.97 -13.13 12.99
C ARG A 120 20.91 -13.86 14.32
N ARG A 121 19.84 -14.61 14.59
CA ARG A 121 19.72 -15.39 15.84
C ARG A 121 20.83 -16.40 16.07
N ARG A 122 21.40 -16.95 14.99
CA ARG A 122 22.51 -17.91 15.05
C ARG A 122 23.89 -17.26 15.24
N ASP A 123 23.99 -15.95 15.10
CA ASP A 123 25.24 -15.21 15.15
C ASP A 123 25.15 -14.11 16.24
N PRO A 124 25.87 -14.26 17.37
CA PRO A 124 25.80 -13.32 18.48
C PRO A 124 26.33 -11.93 18.11
N GLU A 125 27.30 -11.82 17.22
CA GLU A 125 27.84 -10.52 16.79
C GLU A 125 26.81 -9.76 15.96
N ARG A 126 26.09 -10.46 15.07
CA ARG A 126 24.98 -9.86 14.31
C ARG A 126 23.87 -9.37 15.22
N MET A 127 23.56 -10.12 16.29
CA MET A 127 22.59 -9.67 17.29
C MET A 127 23.06 -8.43 18.05
N ALA A 128 24.35 -8.34 18.39
CA ALA A 128 24.93 -7.14 19.01
C ALA A 128 24.82 -5.93 18.07
N ARG A 129 25.08 -6.11 16.77
CA ARG A 129 24.89 -5.06 15.75
C ARG A 129 23.43 -4.61 15.63
N VAL A 130 22.47 -5.53 15.74
CA VAL A 130 21.04 -5.16 15.79
C VAL A 130 20.70 -4.37 17.06
N ALA A 131 21.31 -4.69 18.20
CA ALA A 131 21.13 -3.92 19.43
C ALA A 131 21.71 -2.50 19.31
N ALA A 132 22.87 -2.34 18.65
CA ALA A 132 23.43 -1.03 18.35
C ALA A 132 22.51 -0.20 17.43
N LEU A 133 21.92 -0.83 16.40
CA LEU A 133 20.90 -0.19 15.55
C LEU A 133 19.67 0.22 16.36
N GLU A 134 19.17 -0.63 17.25
CA GLU A 134 18.03 -0.31 18.13
C GLU A 134 18.31 0.94 18.98
N THR A 135 19.49 1.01 19.59
CA THR A 135 19.93 2.20 20.35
C THR A 135 19.99 3.44 19.46
N ALA A 136 20.59 3.34 18.26
CA ALA A 136 20.70 4.46 17.32
C ALA A 136 19.32 4.97 16.86
N LEU A 137 18.39 4.07 16.53
CA LEU A 137 17.04 4.44 16.12
C LEU A 137 16.22 5.03 17.28
N ASN A 138 16.35 4.49 18.49
CA ASN A 138 15.68 5.05 19.67
C ASN A 138 16.22 6.44 20.00
N ASN A 139 17.54 6.64 19.92
CA ASN A 139 18.17 7.95 20.08
C ASN A 139 17.63 8.93 19.05
N TYR A 140 17.51 8.53 17.77
CA TYR A 140 16.91 9.39 16.75
C TYR A 140 15.48 9.80 17.07
N VAL A 141 14.64 8.86 17.54
CA VAL A 141 13.25 9.15 17.88
C VAL A 141 13.14 10.12 19.07
N VAL A 142 14.11 10.10 19.99
CA VAL A 142 14.13 10.97 21.18
C VAL A 142 14.79 12.31 20.90
N SER A 143 15.91 12.35 20.19
CA SER A 143 16.75 13.55 19.99
C SER A 143 16.53 14.25 18.65
N GLY A 144 15.92 13.58 17.67
CA GLY A 144 15.79 14.08 16.29
C GLY A 144 17.10 14.12 15.50
N THR A 145 18.21 13.61 16.06
CA THR A 145 19.52 13.58 15.39
C THR A 145 19.57 12.42 14.40
N PRO A 146 19.66 12.69 13.08
CA PRO A 146 19.54 11.65 12.06
C PRO A 146 20.53 10.51 12.35
N PRO A 147 20.08 9.25 12.28
CA PRO A 147 20.96 8.12 12.48
C PRO A 147 21.99 8.17 11.36
N GLY A 148 23.24 8.48 11.70
CA GLY A 148 24.37 8.38 10.78
C GLY A 148 24.54 6.95 10.28
N ASP A 149 25.47 6.72 9.35
CA ASP A 149 25.92 5.37 9.02
C ASP A 149 26.36 4.72 10.34
N VAL A 150 25.50 3.85 10.92
CA VAL A 150 25.78 3.16 12.17
C VAL A 150 27.03 2.35 11.88
N PRO A 151 28.21 2.76 12.38
CA PRO A 151 29.41 2.09 11.99
C PRO A 151 29.29 0.65 12.49
N ALA A 152 29.87 -0.28 11.76
CA ALA A 152 30.14 -1.63 12.24
C ALA A 152 31.04 -1.67 13.51
N ALA A 153 31.26 -0.53 14.18
CA ALA A 153 32.05 -0.34 15.38
C ALA A 153 31.13 -0.09 16.59
N MET A 154 30.53 -1.17 17.07
CA MET A 154 30.47 -1.44 18.50
C MET A 154 30.86 -2.91 18.67
N MET A 155 32.10 -3.22 18.27
CA MET A 155 32.84 -4.24 19.00
C MET A 155 33.11 -3.66 20.39
N PRO A 156 32.90 -4.41 21.48
CA PRO A 156 33.46 -3.99 22.75
C PRO A 156 34.98 -3.94 22.57
N GLU A 157 35.54 -2.76 22.79
CA GLU A 157 36.97 -2.54 22.92
C GLU A 157 37.50 -3.53 23.95
N THR A 158 38.16 -4.58 23.46
CA THR A 158 39.04 -5.42 24.27
C THR A 158 40.42 -5.22 23.69
N ALA A 159 41.30 -4.69 24.53
CA ALA A 159 42.67 -4.34 24.22
C ALA A 159 43.49 -5.55 23.73
N ASP A 160 44.43 -5.25 22.83
CA ASP A 160 45.68 -5.94 22.46
C ASP A 160 45.74 -7.48 22.43
N THR A 161 46.15 -8.04 21.28
CA THR A 161 47.50 -8.64 21.05
C THR A 161 47.54 -9.37 19.69
N THR A 162 48.65 -9.20 18.99
CA THR A 162 49.14 -9.85 17.75
C THR A 162 48.66 -11.29 17.44
N ALA A 163 48.30 -11.58 16.18
CA ALA A 163 48.93 -12.63 15.33
C ALA A 163 48.16 -12.94 14.02
N THR A 164 48.90 -12.80 12.91
CA THR A 164 49.04 -13.73 11.76
C THR A 164 47.82 -14.23 10.97
N ALA A 165 47.93 -14.02 9.65
CA ALA A 165 47.07 -14.52 8.58
C ALA A 165 46.84 -16.03 8.54
N SER A 166 45.65 -16.44 8.08
CA SER A 166 45.47 -17.54 7.13
C SER A 166 44.09 -17.47 6.48
N SER A 167 44.10 -17.44 5.15
CA SER A 167 42.92 -17.67 4.32
C SER A 167 42.54 -19.15 4.35
N THR A 168 41.24 -19.45 4.46
CA THR A 168 40.69 -20.72 3.95
C THR A 168 39.28 -20.47 3.44
N LEU A 169 39.10 -20.68 2.13
CA LEU A 169 37.83 -20.78 1.41
C LEU A 169 36.94 -21.88 2.04
N GLY A 170 35.67 -21.64 2.39
CA GLY A 170 34.45 -21.82 1.55
C GLY A 170 33.75 -23.17 1.85
N PRO A 171 32.52 -23.50 1.40
CA PRO A 171 31.38 -22.73 0.87
C PRO A 171 30.00 -23.21 1.46
N VAL A 172 28.89 -22.96 0.75
CA VAL A 172 27.45 -23.30 1.02
C VAL A 172 26.73 -22.21 1.83
N GLU A 173 25.97 -21.29 1.24
CA GLU A 173 24.74 -21.58 0.48
C GLU A 173 24.42 -20.38 -0.45
N ALA A 174 24.90 -20.48 -1.70
CA ALA A 174 24.48 -19.66 -2.82
C ALA A 174 23.98 -20.61 -3.90
N ALA A 175 22.76 -21.10 -3.72
CA ALA A 175 22.03 -21.86 -4.71
C ALA A 175 20.55 -21.46 -4.63
N GLU A 176 20.23 -20.32 -5.24
CA GLU A 176 19.17 -20.24 -6.25
C GLU A 176 19.11 -18.82 -6.82
N ALA A 177 19.17 -18.75 -8.16
CA ALA A 177 19.04 -17.58 -9.02
C ALA A 177 20.24 -16.61 -9.05
N GLN A 178 21.30 -16.98 -9.79
CA GLN A 178 21.88 -16.19 -10.90
C GLN A 178 23.19 -16.82 -11.38
N ALA A 179 23.06 -17.90 -12.16
CA ALA A 179 24.10 -18.37 -13.07
C ALA A 179 23.61 -18.10 -14.50
N ALA A 180 23.92 -16.91 -15.01
CA ALA A 180 24.01 -16.54 -16.45
C ALA A 180 23.94 -15.02 -16.60
N ALA A 181 25.04 -14.30 -16.36
CA ALA A 181 25.42 -13.05 -17.05
C ALA A 181 26.63 -12.40 -16.33
N GLU A 182 27.76 -13.10 -16.27
CA GLU A 182 29.06 -12.44 -16.07
C GLU A 182 29.93 -12.71 -17.29
N ARG A 183 29.81 -11.82 -18.28
CA ARG A 183 30.88 -11.41 -19.21
C ARG A 183 30.52 -10.03 -19.74
N ASP A 184 31.09 -8.98 -19.16
CA ASP A 184 32.01 -8.12 -19.91
C ASP A 184 32.54 -6.94 -19.08
N ALA A 185 33.86 -6.78 -19.19
CA ALA A 185 34.70 -5.58 -19.03
C ALA A 185 34.51 -4.74 -17.74
N GLY A 186 35.48 -4.64 -16.83
CA GLY A 186 36.92 -4.47 -17.07
C GLY A 186 37.21 -3.01 -17.42
N GLY A 187 37.70 -2.21 -16.48
CA GLY A 187 38.04 -0.81 -16.75
C GLY A 187 38.34 0.03 -15.52
N THR A 188 39.51 -0.18 -14.97
CA THR A 188 40.14 0.58 -13.87
C THR A 188 40.61 1.97 -14.34
N LEU A 189 40.75 2.89 -13.34
CA LEU A 189 41.69 4.03 -13.24
C LEU A 189 41.19 5.48 -13.44
N ALA A 190 41.27 6.18 -12.31
CA ALA A 190 42.08 7.38 -12.05
C ALA A 190 41.72 8.72 -12.74
N ALA A 191 41.53 9.69 -11.85
CA ALA A 191 41.57 11.11 -12.11
C ALA A 191 42.93 11.55 -12.68
N GLN A 192 42.89 12.48 -13.63
CA GLN A 192 44.00 13.39 -13.86
C GLN A 192 43.47 14.75 -14.32
N ALA A 193 43.68 15.75 -13.48
CA ALA A 193 43.53 17.15 -13.84
C ALA A 193 44.67 17.55 -14.77
N VAL A 194 44.35 18.20 -15.88
CA VAL A 194 45.33 18.81 -16.78
C VAL A 194 44.90 20.25 -17.04
N THR A 195 45.68 21.18 -16.53
CA THR A 195 45.66 22.60 -16.89
C THR A 195 46.56 22.85 -18.09
N GLY A 196 46.08 23.65 -19.04
CA GLY A 196 46.92 24.61 -19.78
C GLY A 196 47.51 24.15 -21.12
N THR A 197 46.71 24.19 -22.19
CA THR A 197 47.11 24.78 -23.48
C THR A 197 45.85 25.37 -24.11
N GLU A 198 45.76 26.69 -24.28
CA GLU A 198 44.67 27.34 -25.02
C GLU A 198 44.83 27.04 -26.51
N SER A 199 44.41 25.85 -26.89
CA SER A 199 44.42 25.34 -28.24
C SER A 199 43.11 25.70 -28.93
N LEU A 200 43.15 25.94 -30.25
CA LEU A 200 42.01 26.23 -31.12
C LEU A 200 40.80 25.29 -30.92
N LEU A 201 41.01 24.10 -30.34
CA LEU A 201 39.97 23.22 -29.83
C LEU A 201 38.99 23.91 -28.87
N ASN A 202 39.44 24.79 -27.98
CA ASN A 202 38.56 25.45 -26.99
C ASN A 202 37.59 26.45 -27.65
N ARG A 203 37.99 27.02 -28.80
CA ARG A 203 37.18 27.99 -29.56
C ARG A 203 36.02 27.34 -30.34
N PHE A 204 36.16 26.06 -30.71
CA PHE A 204 35.08 25.27 -31.31
C PHE A 204 34.34 24.40 -30.29
N ALA A 205 35.01 23.92 -29.24
CA ALA A 205 34.41 23.09 -28.20
C ALA A 205 33.41 23.87 -27.35
N ALA A 206 33.67 25.15 -27.03
CA ALA A 206 32.74 25.97 -26.25
C ALA A 206 31.36 26.16 -26.93
N PRO A 207 31.26 26.58 -28.21
CA PRO A 207 29.96 26.68 -28.87
C PRO A 207 29.30 25.32 -29.11
N LEU A 208 30.07 24.26 -29.38
CA LEU A 208 29.52 22.89 -29.52
C LEU A 208 28.96 22.36 -28.20
N ALA A 209 29.67 22.56 -27.09
CA ALA A 209 29.23 22.17 -25.76
C ALA A 209 27.95 22.94 -25.34
N LEU A 210 27.83 24.21 -25.74
CA LEU A 210 26.62 24.99 -25.51
C LEU A 210 25.44 24.45 -26.32
N ILE A 211 25.64 24.12 -27.60
CA ILE A 211 24.60 23.53 -28.45
C ILE A 211 24.15 22.16 -27.88
N LEU A 212 25.10 21.28 -27.53
CA LEU A 212 24.80 19.99 -26.92
C LEU A 212 24.15 20.14 -25.54
N GLY A 213 24.54 21.13 -24.76
CA GLY A 213 23.94 21.48 -23.48
C GLY A 213 22.47 21.88 -23.63
N ILE A 214 22.17 22.80 -24.56
CA ILE A 214 20.79 23.19 -24.87
C ILE A 214 19.97 22.00 -25.36
N LEU A 215 20.54 21.17 -26.24
CA LEU A 215 19.86 20.00 -26.77
C LEU A 215 19.54 19.00 -25.64
N SER A 216 20.50 18.74 -24.74
CA SER A 216 20.30 17.90 -23.56
C SER A 216 19.21 18.44 -22.63
N LEU A 217 19.13 19.77 -22.45
CA LEU A 217 18.12 20.41 -21.63
C LEU A 217 16.72 20.26 -22.23
N VAL A 218 16.59 20.46 -23.54
CA VAL A 218 15.31 20.29 -24.26
C VAL A 218 14.85 18.84 -24.17
N LEU A 219 15.74 17.87 -24.40
CA LEU A 219 15.44 16.44 -24.25
C LEU A 219 15.02 16.09 -22.82
N TYR A 220 15.69 16.64 -21.81
CA TYR A 220 15.33 16.46 -20.41
C TYR A 220 13.93 17.01 -20.10
N ILE A 221 13.60 18.20 -20.60
CA ILE A 221 12.27 18.81 -20.42
C ILE A 221 11.19 17.95 -21.08
N MET A 222 11.41 17.50 -22.33
CA MET A 222 10.47 16.61 -23.04
C MET A 222 10.27 15.28 -22.30
N LEU A 223 11.34 14.67 -21.79
CA LEU A 223 11.23 13.44 -20.99
C LEU A 223 10.45 13.68 -19.70
N ARG A 224 10.67 14.82 -19.04
CA ARG A 224 9.95 15.17 -17.81
C ARG A 224 8.46 15.41 -18.06
N VAL A 225 8.12 16.06 -19.17
CA VAL A 225 6.73 16.31 -19.59
C VAL A 225 6.03 14.99 -19.94
N THR A 226 6.65 14.14 -20.76
CA THR A 226 6.09 12.83 -21.15
C THR A 226 5.89 11.91 -19.93
N LEU A 227 6.85 11.82 -19.01
CA LEU A 227 6.69 11.09 -17.74
C LEU A 227 5.60 11.69 -16.83
N GLY A 228 5.37 13.01 -16.93
CA GLY A 228 4.29 13.70 -16.23
C GLY A 228 2.91 13.37 -16.81
N HIS A 229 2.78 13.29 -18.13
CA HIS A 229 1.54 12.85 -18.79
C HIS A 229 1.26 11.38 -18.50
N TRP A 230 2.25 10.51 -18.64
CA TRP A 230 2.10 9.08 -18.36
C TRP A 230 1.69 8.79 -16.91
N ARG A 231 2.30 9.48 -15.93
CA ARG A 231 1.88 9.36 -14.52
C ARG A 231 0.46 9.86 -14.25
N ARG A 232 0.01 10.91 -14.93
CA ARG A 232 -1.37 11.40 -14.82
C ARG A 232 -2.37 10.42 -15.42
N GLN A 233 -2.00 9.75 -16.52
CA GLN A 233 -2.81 8.73 -17.15
C GLN A 233 -2.93 7.47 -16.29
N GLN A 234 -1.81 6.98 -15.73
CA GLN A 234 -1.81 5.88 -14.75
C GLN A 234 -2.66 6.18 -13.50
N ARG A 235 -2.68 7.43 -13.02
CA ARG A 235 -3.58 7.82 -11.91
C ARG A 235 -5.05 7.75 -12.31
N ARG A 236 -5.41 8.10 -13.54
CA ARG A 236 -6.80 8.00 -14.01
C ARG A 236 -7.24 6.55 -14.12
N GLU A 237 -6.42 5.69 -14.69
CA GLU A 237 -6.70 4.25 -14.83
C GLU A 237 -6.77 3.52 -13.46
N THR A 238 -5.94 3.90 -12.50
CA THR A 238 -5.99 3.32 -11.15
C THR A 238 -7.16 3.85 -10.32
N LEU A 239 -7.59 5.10 -10.54
CA LEU A 239 -8.79 5.65 -9.89
C LEU A 239 -10.06 4.98 -10.42
N THR A 240 -10.17 4.78 -11.74
CA THR A 240 -11.32 4.06 -12.32
C THR A 240 -11.35 2.60 -11.88
N ALA A 241 -10.21 1.91 -11.83
CA ALA A 241 -10.12 0.55 -11.31
C ALA A 241 -10.51 0.45 -9.83
N LYS A 242 -10.07 1.42 -9.00
CA LYS A 242 -10.47 1.48 -7.59
C LYS A 242 -11.96 1.76 -7.42
N GLN A 243 -12.53 2.67 -8.20
CA GLN A 243 -13.97 2.95 -8.17
C GLN A 243 -14.80 1.73 -8.60
N ALA A 244 -14.37 1.01 -9.64
CA ALA A 244 -15.00 -0.24 -10.05
C ALA A 244 -14.90 -1.32 -8.97
N ALA A 245 -13.75 -1.45 -8.29
CA ALA A 245 -13.58 -2.38 -7.19
C ALA A 245 -14.47 -2.04 -5.98
N THR A 246 -14.63 -0.76 -5.64
CA THR A 246 -15.53 -0.34 -4.55
C THR A 246 -16.99 -0.58 -4.91
N ALA A 247 -17.39 -0.37 -6.17
CA ALA A 247 -18.75 -0.66 -6.62
C ALA A 247 -19.06 -2.17 -6.59
N ALA A 248 -18.11 -3.01 -7.02
CA ALA A 248 -18.23 -4.46 -6.94
C ALA A 248 -18.29 -4.97 -5.49
N GLN A 249 -17.58 -4.31 -4.56
CA GLN A 249 -17.66 -4.67 -3.14
C GLN A 249 -19.00 -4.29 -2.51
N ALA A 250 -19.60 -3.18 -2.94
CA ALA A 250 -20.95 -2.78 -2.50
C ALA A 250 -22.02 -3.78 -2.99
N SER A 251 -21.99 -4.17 -4.27
CA SER A 251 -22.94 -5.16 -4.79
C SER A 251 -22.74 -6.56 -4.18
N ALA A 252 -21.51 -6.94 -3.85
CA ALA A 252 -21.24 -8.16 -3.09
C ALA A 252 -21.84 -8.12 -1.67
N ALA A 253 -21.80 -6.97 -1.00
CA ALA A 253 -22.41 -6.81 0.32
C ALA A 253 -23.96 -6.89 0.25
N GLU A 254 -24.57 -6.30 -0.78
CA GLU A 254 -26.02 -6.38 -1.00
C GLU A 254 -26.49 -7.80 -1.29
N THR A 255 -25.77 -8.53 -2.15
CA THR A 255 -26.08 -9.95 -2.42
C THR A 255 -25.90 -10.83 -1.19
N GLN A 256 -24.88 -10.59 -0.37
CA GLN A 256 -24.72 -11.28 0.91
C GLN A 256 -25.87 -10.99 1.89
N ALA A 257 -26.34 -9.75 1.95
CA ALA A 257 -27.50 -9.39 2.76
C ALA A 257 -28.79 -10.07 2.27
N ALA A 258 -29.00 -10.15 0.96
CA ALA A 258 -30.14 -10.84 0.37
C ALA A 258 -30.12 -12.36 0.63
N VAL A 259 -28.94 -13.00 0.56
CA VAL A 259 -28.76 -14.41 0.91
C VAL A 259 -28.98 -14.65 2.41
N ALA A 260 -28.56 -13.73 3.27
CA ALA A 260 -28.82 -13.82 4.70
C ALA A 260 -30.33 -13.73 5.02
N ASP A 261 -31.08 -12.85 4.33
CA ASP A 261 -32.54 -12.75 4.51
C ASP A 261 -33.26 -14.01 4.02
N SER A 262 -32.89 -14.56 2.86
CA SER A 262 -33.49 -15.81 2.36
C SER A 262 -33.21 -16.99 3.29
N ALA A 263 -32.00 -17.11 3.82
CA ALA A 263 -31.65 -18.11 4.82
C ALA A 263 -32.47 -17.93 6.12
N ALA A 264 -32.72 -16.70 6.55
CA ALA A 264 -33.57 -16.42 7.71
C ALA A 264 -35.03 -16.81 7.45
N ARG A 265 -35.56 -16.56 6.26
CA ARG A 265 -36.92 -16.99 5.86
C ARG A 265 -37.06 -18.51 5.84
N LEU A 266 -36.06 -19.22 5.31
CA LEU A 266 -36.04 -20.69 5.32
C LEU A 266 -36.06 -21.25 6.74
N LYS A 267 -35.26 -20.69 7.66
CA LYS A 267 -35.28 -21.11 9.08
C LYS A 267 -36.63 -20.85 9.76
N ARG A 268 -37.31 -19.75 9.44
CA ARG A 268 -38.67 -19.50 9.95
C ARG A 268 -39.69 -20.49 9.38
N ALA A 269 -39.60 -20.80 8.09
CA ALA A 269 -40.48 -21.78 7.46
C ALA A 269 -40.27 -23.18 8.06
N GLU A 270 -39.02 -23.59 8.26
CA GLU A 270 -38.66 -24.84 8.93
C GLU A 270 -39.23 -24.90 10.36
N ALA A 271 -39.07 -23.83 11.14
CA ALA A 271 -39.65 -23.76 12.50
C ALA A 271 -41.19 -23.88 12.51
N LEU A 272 -41.89 -23.31 11.52
CA LEU A 272 -43.34 -23.46 11.37
C LEU A 272 -43.74 -24.89 10.97
N VAL A 273 -42.96 -25.56 10.13
CA VAL A 273 -43.18 -26.96 9.76
C VAL A 273 -42.98 -27.88 10.96
N LEU A 274 -41.94 -27.67 11.76
CA LEU A 274 -41.72 -28.40 13.01
C LEU A 274 -42.81 -28.13 14.06
N ALA A 275 -43.35 -26.92 14.12
CA ALA A 275 -44.47 -26.57 15.00
C ALA A 275 -45.82 -27.17 14.54
N ALA A 276 -45.98 -27.44 13.25
CA ALA A 276 -47.16 -28.07 12.68
C ALA A 276 -47.15 -29.61 12.79
N ALA A 277 -46.08 -30.21 13.30
CA ALA A 277 -46.03 -31.65 13.56
C ALA A 277 -47.04 -32.02 14.67
N PRO A 278 -48.04 -32.87 14.40
CA PRO A 278 -49.11 -33.16 15.35
C PRO A 278 -48.56 -33.92 16.56
N ALA A 279 -48.78 -33.35 17.75
CA ALA A 279 -48.62 -34.06 19.01
C ALA A 279 -49.55 -35.28 19.01
N SER A 280 -48.94 -36.46 19.10
CA SER A 280 -49.63 -37.74 18.97
C SER A 280 -50.70 -37.93 20.06
N GLY A 281 -51.95 -37.96 19.62
CA GLY A 281 -53.10 -38.39 20.41
C GLY A 281 -54.16 -39.00 19.50
N ALA A 282 -54.17 -40.34 19.43
CA ALA A 282 -55.23 -41.24 18.96
C ALA A 282 -55.32 -41.65 17.46
N ALA A 283 -55.35 -42.99 17.29
CA ALA A 283 -55.91 -43.82 16.21
C ALA A 283 -55.01 -44.23 15.02
N PRO A 284 -55.19 -45.46 14.48
CA PRO A 284 -54.08 -46.30 14.01
C PRO A 284 -53.65 -46.04 12.57
N ALA A 285 -52.39 -46.39 12.35
CA ALA A 285 -51.63 -46.30 11.12
C ALA A 285 -52.35 -46.93 9.90
N ALA A 286 -52.74 -46.07 8.95
CA ALA A 286 -52.54 -46.38 7.55
C ALA A 286 -51.11 -45.95 7.22
N ALA A 287 -50.20 -46.91 7.05
CA ALA A 287 -48.83 -46.65 6.64
C ALA A 287 -48.84 -45.89 5.31
N ALA A 288 -48.44 -44.62 5.36
CA ALA A 288 -48.04 -43.92 4.14
C ALA A 288 -46.83 -44.68 3.56
N PRO A 289 -46.81 -45.01 2.27
CA PRO A 289 -45.65 -45.65 1.68
C PRO A 289 -44.55 -44.60 1.55
N ASP A 290 -43.71 -44.46 2.58
CA ASP A 290 -42.54 -43.56 2.64
C ASP A 290 -41.40 -43.98 1.69
N HIS A 291 -41.68 -44.89 0.74
CA HIS A 291 -40.72 -45.41 -0.20
C HIS A 291 -41.31 -45.35 -1.61
N LEU A 292 -41.02 -44.25 -2.32
CA LEU A 292 -41.11 -44.20 -3.78
C LEU A 292 -40.50 -45.49 -4.33
N SER A 293 -41.25 -46.22 -5.16
CA SER A 293 -40.74 -47.43 -5.78
C SER A 293 -39.47 -47.12 -6.57
N PRO A 294 -38.53 -48.06 -6.75
CA PRO A 294 -37.30 -47.82 -7.51
C PRO A 294 -37.57 -47.28 -8.93
N ALA A 295 -38.69 -47.69 -9.56
CA ALA A 295 -39.13 -47.16 -10.84
C ALA A 295 -39.55 -45.68 -10.76
N GLN A 296 -40.32 -45.30 -9.73
CA GLN A 296 -40.71 -43.90 -9.50
C GLN A 296 -39.52 -43.01 -9.18
N ARG A 297 -38.50 -43.52 -8.48
CA ARG A 297 -37.26 -42.77 -8.22
C ARG A 297 -36.51 -42.43 -9.52
N LEU A 298 -36.39 -43.40 -10.44
CA LEU A 298 -35.76 -43.17 -11.74
C LEU A 298 -36.55 -42.19 -12.61
N GLU A 299 -37.87 -42.19 -12.52
CA GLU A 299 -38.71 -41.24 -13.22
C GLU A 299 -38.57 -39.82 -12.66
N VAL A 300 -38.52 -39.67 -11.33
CA VAL A 300 -38.25 -38.39 -10.68
C VAL A 300 -36.85 -37.89 -11.03
N GLU A 301 -35.82 -38.74 -11.02
CA GLU A 301 -34.47 -38.37 -11.44
C GLU A 301 -34.45 -37.88 -12.90
N ARG A 302 -35.17 -38.55 -13.80
CA ARG A 302 -35.29 -38.10 -15.20
C ARG A 302 -35.96 -36.75 -15.33
N LEU A 303 -37.07 -36.52 -14.61
CA LEU A 303 -37.78 -35.24 -14.63
C LEU A 303 -36.92 -34.10 -14.04
N VAL A 304 -36.17 -34.38 -12.98
CA VAL A 304 -35.24 -33.42 -12.40
C VAL A 304 -34.11 -33.11 -13.36
N SER A 305 -33.47 -34.12 -13.97
CA SER A 305 -32.43 -33.89 -14.98
C SER A 305 -32.95 -33.09 -16.16
N GLN A 306 -34.14 -33.42 -16.67
CA GLN A 306 -34.78 -32.67 -17.75
C GLN A 306 -35.02 -31.21 -17.36
N ARG A 307 -35.56 -30.96 -16.16
CA ARG A 307 -35.83 -29.60 -15.70
C ARG A 307 -34.55 -28.80 -15.50
N VAL A 308 -33.50 -29.42 -14.95
CA VAL A 308 -32.18 -28.79 -14.78
C VAL A 308 -31.58 -28.42 -16.14
N ASP A 309 -31.72 -29.28 -17.15
CA ASP A 309 -31.23 -28.99 -18.50
C ASP A 309 -32.01 -27.84 -19.17
N GLU A 310 -33.33 -27.78 -18.96
CA GLU A 310 -34.17 -26.67 -19.41
C GLU A 310 -33.78 -25.35 -18.73
N GLU A 311 -33.57 -25.36 -17.42
CA GLU A 311 -33.10 -24.18 -16.65
C GLU A 311 -31.69 -23.75 -17.10
N LEU A 312 -30.77 -24.69 -17.31
CA LEU A 312 -29.43 -24.36 -17.83
C LEU A 312 -29.48 -23.81 -19.25
N ARG A 313 -30.38 -24.32 -20.09
CA ARG A 313 -30.58 -23.81 -21.45
C ARG A 313 -31.19 -22.40 -21.41
N TRP A 314 -32.18 -22.17 -20.54
CA TRP A 314 -32.76 -20.86 -20.31
C TRP A 314 -31.73 -19.86 -19.79
N LEU A 315 -30.91 -20.24 -18.80
CA LEU A 315 -29.83 -19.41 -18.27
C LEU A 315 -28.82 -19.05 -19.35
N ARG A 316 -28.40 -20.00 -20.20
CA ARG A 316 -27.48 -19.69 -21.32
C ARG A 316 -28.09 -18.72 -22.33
N ALA A 317 -29.40 -18.81 -22.59
CA ALA A 317 -30.10 -17.91 -23.51
C ALA A 317 -30.25 -16.49 -22.94
N ASN A 318 -30.49 -16.36 -21.62
CA ASN A 318 -30.78 -15.08 -20.98
C ASN A 318 -29.56 -14.44 -20.29
N LEU A 319 -28.46 -15.16 -20.11
CA LEU A 319 -27.22 -14.63 -19.51
C LEU A 319 -26.74 -13.32 -20.17
N PRO A 320 -26.74 -13.19 -21.51
CA PRO A 320 -26.26 -11.98 -22.17
C PRO A 320 -27.13 -10.76 -21.85
N GLU A 321 -28.45 -10.93 -21.78
CA GLU A 321 -29.37 -9.85 -21.42
C GLU A 321 -29.27 -9.48 -19.93
N LEU A 322 -29.13 -10.46 -19.04
CA LEU A 322 -28.93 -10.22 -17.62
C LEU A 322 -27.61 -9.47 -17.34
N ILE A 323 -26.53 -9.79 -18.07
CA ILE A 323 -25.26 -9.07 -17.99
C ILE A 323 -25.41 -7.66 -18.56
N ALA A 324 -26.07 -7.50 -19.71
CA ALA A 324 -26.33 -6.18 -20.30
C ALA A 324 -27.16 -5.29 -19.37
N ALA A 325 -28.20 -5.83 -18.73
CA ALA A 325 -29.03 -5.14 -17.74
C ALA A 325 -28.23 -4.73 -16.50
N ALA A 326 -27.36 -5.61 -15.98
CA ALA A 326 -26.52 -5.30 -14.83
C ALA A 326 -25.47 -4.21 -15.12
N THR A 327 -24.98 -4.12 -16.37
CA THR A 327 -24.01 -3.08 -16.78
C THR A 327 -24.63 -1.73 -17.11
N THR A 328 -25.95 -1.68 -17.36
CA THR A 328 -26.65 -0.45 -17.78
C THR A 328 -27.43 0.23 -16.67
N GLN A 329 -27.48 -0.35 -15.47
CA GLN A 329 -28.20 0.25 -14.34
C GLN A 329 -27.47 1.52 -13.85
N PRO A 330 -28.01 2.74 -14.09
CA PRO A 330 -27.42 3.95 -13.56
C PRO A 330 -27.73 4.00 -12.06
N ALA A 331 -26.78 4.48 -11.25
CA ALA A 331 -27.03 4.88 -9.87
C ALA A 331 -28.03 6.06 -9.87
N ALA A 332 -29.32 5.75 -9.96
CA ALA A 332 -30.39 6.72 -9.81
C ALA A 332 -30.48 7.12 -8.34
N ALA A 333 -30.44 8.44 -8.15
CA ALA A 333 -30.48 9.12 -6.88
C ALA A 333 -31.57 8.58 -5.94
N ALA A 334 -31.22 8.49 -4.67
CA ALA A 334 -32.18 8.40 -3.59
C ALA A 334 -33.01 9.69 -3.55
N THR A 335 -34.13 9.70 -4.27
CA THR A 335 -35.21 10.66 -4.07
C THR A 335 -36.02 10.18 -2.88
N VAL A 336 -35.76 10.78 -1.71
CA VAL A 336 -36.65 10.67 -0.56
C VAL A 336 -37.72 11.75 -0.73
N GLU A 337 -38.85 11.37 -1.30
CA GLU A 337 -40.11 12.12 -1.17
C GLU A 337 -41.04 11.31 -0.27
N GLY A 338 -41.25 11.81 0.94
CA GLY A 338 -42.23 11.35 1.90
C GLY A 338 -42.96 12.57 2.45
N SER A 339 -44.16 12.78 1.92
CA SER A 339 -45.06 13.91 2.13
C SER A 339 -45.75 13.91 3.50
N ALA A 340 -45.99 15.12 3.99
CA ALA A 340 -47.10 15.61 4.82
C ALA A 340 -47.32 15.10 6.26
N GLY A 341 -47.22 16.05 7.21
CA GLY A 341 -47.70 15.92 8.58
C GLY A 341 -47.73 17.29 9.28
N ASN A 342 -48.75 18.08 8.93
CA ASN A 342 -49.10 19.40 9.45
C ASN A 342 -49.26 19.40 11.00
N HIS A 343 -48.56 20.28 11.73
CA HIS A 343 -49.09 21.05 12.88
C HIS A 343 -48.02 21.97 13.50
N SER A 344 -48.16 23.26 13.25
CA SER A 344 -47.84 24.35 14.20
C SER A 344 -48.96 24.43 15.26
N PRO A 345 -48.86 25.18 16.39
CA PRO A 345 -47.84 26.17 16.74
C PRO A 345 -47.40 26.14 18.23
N LYS A 346 -46.24 26.78 18.55
CA LYS A 346 -46.14 27.53 19.82
C LYS A 346 -45.07 28.63 19.75
N ALA A 347 -45.56 29.84 19.98
CA ALA A 347 -44.82 31.07 20.28
C ALA A 347 -44.12 31.01 21.65
N VAL A 348 -43.28 32.03 21.91
CA VAL A 348 -42.51 32.41 23.14
C VAL A 348 -41.01 32.40 22.82
N ALA A 349 -40.22 33.46 22.94
CA ALA A 349 -40.45 34.88 23.22
C ALA A 349 -39.22 35.65 22.71
N ASP A 350 -39.47 36.84 22.16
CA ASP A 350 -38.50 37.91 21.98
C ASP A 350 -38.59 38.79 23.24
N ASP A 351 -37.51 38.87 24.03
CA ASP A 351 -37.30 39.97 24.98
C ASP A 351 -35.83 39.96 25.45
N VAL A 352 -34.95 40.67 24.74
CA VAL A 352 -33.72 41.23 25.29
C VAL A 352 -33.59 42.63 24.73
N GLN A 353 -34.19 43.57 25.44
CA GLN A 353 -33.93 45.00 25.30
C GLN A 353 -32.74 45.38 26.17
N MET A 354 -31.82 46.14 25.58
CA MET A 354 -30.74 46.83 26.29
C MET A 354 -31.30 47.98 27.13
N ASP A 355 -30.84 48.04 28.39
CA ASP A 355 -30.16 49.21 28.97
C ASP A 355 -29.05 48.73 29.91
#